data_AF-A0A354Z4V6-F1
#
_entry.id   AF-A0A354Z4V6-F1
#
_cell.length_a   1.000
_cell.length_b   1.000
_cell.length_c   1.000
_cell.angle_alpha   90.00
_cell.angle_beta   90.00
_cell.angle_gamma   90.00
#
_symmetry.space_group_name_H-M   'P 1'
#
loop_
_entity.id
_entity.type
_entity.pdbx_description
1 polymer ?
#
loop_
_entity_poly.entity_id
_entity_poly.type
_entity_poly.pdbx_seq_one_letter_code
_entity_poly.pdbx_strand_id
1 'polypeptide(L)'
;MNGTGLNIDRFYLPYQFVPVTGICNGRPVSVQSAAIEHIAAGTLDDGVPGAGARHDLWIQGHRSGRICCRLTTETPTFIGAKRGEDEPTPVEPATGPDGQPIIPGNSLRGVIGSIAETLSQSAMRVLEPRTLSVRA
;
A
#
# COMPACT_ATOMS: atom_id res chain seq x y z
N MET A 1 -5.17 -13.83 30.95
CA MET A 1 -5.57 -12.41 30.96
C MET A 1 -4.44 -11.59 30.36
N ASN A 2 -4.83 -10.74 29.41
CA ASN A 2 -4.16 -9.55 28.88
C ASN A 2 -2.90 -9.73 28.01
N GLY A 3 -3.14 -9.60 26.70
CA GLY A 3 -2.11 -9.49 25.67
C GLY A 3 -2.69 -9.08 24.31
N THR A 4 -3.69 -8.18 24.27
CA THR A 4 -4.11 -7.49 23.03
C THR A 4 -3.12 -6.38 22.72
N GLY A 5 -1.93 -6.76 22.28
CA GLY A 5 -1.01 -5.86 21.58
C GLY A 5 -1.18 -6.10 20.10
N LEU A 6 -1.94 -5.24 19.40
CA LEU A 6 -1.89 -5.24 17.94
C LEU A 6 -0.44 -5.02 17.52
N ASN A 7 0.12 -6.01 16.84
CA ASN A 7 1.45 -5.91 16.28
C ASN A 7 1.41 -4.91 15.11
N ILE A 8 1.71 -3.66 15.43
CA ILE A 8 1.81 -2.52 14.50
C ILE A 8 2.94 -2.71 13.48
N ASP A 9 3.83 -3.69 13.66
CA ASP A 9 4.93 -3.98 12.73
C ASP A 9 4.47 -4.79 11.50
N ARG A 10 3.22 -5.28 11.48
CA ARG A 10 2.67 -6.01 10.33
C ARG A 10 2.01 -5.04 9.35
N PHE A 11 2.68 -4.78 8.23
CA PHE A 11 2.10 -4.02 7.13
C PHE A 11 0.99 -4.84 6.45
N TYR A 12 -0.26 -4.40 6.59
CA TYR A 12 -1.39 -4.92 5.82
C TYR A 12 -1.45 -4.21 4.47
N LEU A 13 -2.05 -4.82 3.43
CA LEU A 13 -2.26 -4.19 2.12
C LEU A 13 -3.69 -3.65 1.93
N PRO A 14 -4.20 -2.72 2.77
CA PRO A 14 -5.52 -2.14 2.62
C PRO A 14 -5.48 -1.03 1.56
N TYR A 15 -5.29 -1.39 0.30
CA TYR A 15 -5.40 -0.44 -0.79
C TYR A 15 -6.86 -0.30 -1.18
N GLN A 16 -7.51 0.72 -0.63
CA GLN A 16 -8.82 1.16 -1.06
C GLN A 16 -8.68 2.48 -1.83
N PHE A 17 -9.37 2.56 -2.96
CA PHE A 17 -9.52 3.80 -3.71
C PHE A 17 -10.60 4.64 -3.04
N VAL A 18 -10.20 5.74 -2.42
CA VAL A 18 -11.12 6.76 -1.88
C VAL A 18 -11.07 7.97 -2.80
N PRO A 19 -11.98 8.10 -3.79
CA PRO A 19 -11.94 9.24 -4.70
C PRO A 19 -12.04 10.54 -3.88
N VAL A 20 -11.20 11.52 -4.20
CA VAL A 20 -11.12 12.79 -3.45
C VAL A 20 -12.46 13.52 -3.41
N THR A 21 -13.27 13.39 -4.46
CA THR A 21 -14.59 13.99 -4.56
C THR A 21 -15.69 13.19 -3.87
N GLY A 22 -15.41 11.96 -3.41
CA GLY A 22 -16.42 11.01 -2.99
C GLY A 22 -17.34 10.55 -4.14
N ILE A 23 -16.99 10.81 -5.40
CA ILE A 23 -17.77 10.48 -6.59
C ILE A 23 -16.89 9.72 -7.59
N CYS A 24 -17.34 8.56 -8.05
CA CYS A 24 -16.70 7.80 -9.12
C CYS A 24 -17.74 7.51 -10.21
N ASN A 25 -17.43 7.84 -11.47
CA ASN A 25 -18.33 7.68 -12.61
C ASN A 25 -19.73 8.28 -12.38
N GLY A 26 -19.80 9.48 -11.78
CA GLY A 26 -21.04 10.18 -11.48
C GLY A 26 -21.88 9.58 -10.35
N ARG A 27 -21.36 8.57 -9.64
CA ARG A 27 -22.03 7.95 -8.49
C ARG A 27 -21.28 8.26 -7.19
N PRO A 28 -21.98 8.62 -6.10
CA PRO A 28 -21.36 8.70 -4.78
C PRO A 28 -20.73 7.36 -4.42
N VAL A 29 -19.51 7.42 -3.90
CA VAL A 29 -18.79 6.25 -3.43
C VAL A 29 -18.93 6.21 -1.91
N SER A 30 -19.40 5.08 -1.40
CA SER A 30 -19.46 4.85 0.04
C SER A 30 -18.03 4.82 0.58
N VAL A 31 -17.71 5.78 1.45
CA VAL A 31 -16.51 5.71 2.29
C VAL A 31 -16.89 4.83 3.48
N GLN A 32 -16.30 3.65 3.57
CA GLN A 32 -16.43 2.77 4.73
C GLN A 32 -15.22 2.96 5.62
N SER A 33 -15.44 3.43 6.85
CA SER A 33 -14.45 3.33 7.92
C SER A 33 -14.59 1.97 8.59
N ALA A 34 -13.47 1.34 8.92
CA ALA A 34 -13.43 0.17 9.77
C ALA A 34 -12.25 0.30 10.74
N ALA A 35 -12.38 -0.23 11.95
CA ALA A 35 -11.29 -0.26 12.92
C ALA A 35 -10.13 -1.13 12.37
N ILE A 36 -8.90 -0.81 12.77
CA ILE A 36 -7.70 -1.48 12.25
C ILE A 36 -7.70 -2.98 12.59
N GLU A 37 -8.30 -3.36 13.71
CA GLU A 37 -8.52 -4.73 14.17
C GLU A 37 -9.39 -5.50 13.18
N HIS A 38 -10.45 -4.86 12.70
CA HIS A 38 -11.38 -5.43 11.73
C HIS A 38 -10.72 -5.54 10.36
N ILE A 39 -9.96 -4.54 9.93
CA ILE A 39 -9.14 -4.63 8.70
C ILE A 39 -8.15 -5.80 8.81
N ALA A 40 -7.45 -5.93 9.94
CA ALA A 40 -6.50 -7.02 10.18
C ALA A 40 -7.19 -8.39 10.15
N ALA A 41 -8.41 -8.50 10.68
CA ALA A 41 -9.21 -9.72 10.64
C ALA A 41 -9.92 -9.97 9.29
N GLY A 42 -9.94 -9.00 8.37
CA GLY A 42 -10.73 -9.08 7.13
C GLY A 42 -12.23 -8.90 7.33
N THR A 43 -12.64 -8.31 8.44
CA THR A 43 -14.05 -8.07 8.81
C THR A 43 -14.40 -6.59 8.78
N LEU A 44 -15.69 -6.26 8.82
CA LEU A 44 -16.20 -4.92 9.13
C LEU A 44 -16.36 -4.75 10.66
N ASP A 45 -16.77 -3.55 11.10
CA ASP A 45 -16.96 -3.18 12.51
C ASP A 45 -18.03 -4.02 13.23
N ASP A 46 -18.93 -4.68 12.49
CA ASP A 46 -19.95 -5.60 13.00
C ASP A 46 -19.47 -7.06 13.06
N GLY A 47 -18.19 -7.32 12.76
CA GLY A 47 -17.61 -8.67 12.73
C GLY A 47 -18.02 -9.49 11.49
N VAL A 48 -18.76 -8.91 10.55
CA VAL A 48 -19.14 -9.58 9.30
C VAL A 48 -17.92 -9.64 8.37
N PRO A 49 -17.65 -10.79 7.72
CA PRO A 49 -16.65 -10.87 6.66
C PRO A 49 -17.03 -9.89 5.55
N GLY A 50 -16.22 -8.87 5.27
CA GLY A 50 -16.72 -7.82 4.38
C GLY A 50 -15.84 -6.62 4.10
N ALA A 51 -14.78 -6.38 4.86
CA ALA A 51 -14.00 -5.15 4.64
C ALA A 51 -13.39 -5.10 3.23
N GLY A 52 -13.12 -6.25 2.59
CA GLY A 52 -12.59 -6.34 1.22
C GLY A 52 -11.30 -5.53 0.98
N ALA A 53 -10.72 -4.96 2.03
CA ALA A 53 -9.64 -4.01 1.97
C ALA A 53 -8.33 -4.75 1.73
N ARG A 54 -8.19 -5.94 2.30
CA ARG A 54 -7.00 -6.77 2.22
C ARG A 54 -7.00 -7.60 0.94
N HIS A 55 -6.11 -7.24 0.02
CA HIS A 55 -5.84 -8.02 -1.19
C HIS A 55 -4.96 -9.24 -0.94
N ASP A 56 -4.32 -9.32 0.24
CA ASP A 56 -3.40 -10.38 0.64
C ASP A 56 -4.07 -11.52 1.43
N LEU A 57 -5.35 -11.37 1.76
CA LEU A 57 -6.14 -12.36 2.51
C LEU A 57 -7.28 -12.88 1.63
N TRP A 58 -7.41 -14.20 1.54
CA TRP A 58 -8.60 -14.79 0.93
C TRP A 58 -9.80 -14.58 1.87
N ILE A 59 -10.84 -13.93 1.38
CA ILE A 59 -12.09 -13.69 2.11
C ILE A 59 -13.23 -14.24 1.26
N GLN A 60 -14.05 -15.10 1.86
CA GLN A 60 -15.21 -15.68 1.18
C GLN A 60 -16.13 -14.58 0.64
N GLY A 61 -16.57 -14.71 -0.62
CA GLY A 61 -17.39 -13.70 -1.30
C GLY A 61 -16.61 -12.53 -1.93
N HIS A 62 -15.30 -12.43 -1.69
CA HIS A 62 -14.44 -11.42 -2.31
C HIS A 62 -13.51 -12.02 -3.37
N ARG A 63 -12.99 -11.15 -4.23
CA ARG A 63 -12.01 -11.52 -5.25
C ARG A 63 -10.61 -11.40 -4.67
N SER A 64 -9.85 -12.48 -4.77
CA SER A 64 -8.41 -12.50 -4.52
C SER A 64 -7.73 -13.16 -5.72
N GLY A 65 -6.46 -12.84 -5.94
CA GLY A 65 -5.73 -13.37 -7.08
C GLY A 65 -4.26 -12.96 -7.07
N ARG A 66 -3.49 -13.61 -7.92
CA ARG A 66 -2.06 -13.34 -8.11
C ARG A 66 -1.82 -12.86 -9.53
N ILE A 67 -1.19 -11.71 -9.67
CA ILE A 67 -0.70 -11.19 -10.94
C ILE A 67 0.77 -11.54 -11.05
N CYS A 68 1.11 -12.38 -12.03
CA CYS A 68 2.49 -12.66 -12.40
C CYS A 68 2.81 -11.89 -13.68
N CYS A 69 3.81 -11.02 -13.64
CA CYS A 69 4.27 -10.29 -14.81
C CYS A 69 5.79 -10.35 -14.91
N ARG A 70 6.30 -10.06 -16.11
CA ARG A 70 7.72 -9.84 -16.40
C ARG A 70 7.88 -8.39 -16.83
N LEU A 71 8.88 -7.72 -16.29
CA LEU A 71 9.25 -6.36 -16.65
C LEU A 71 10.61 -6.38 -17.35
N THR A 72 10.81 -5.45 -18.28
CA THR A 72 12.08 -5.24 -18.97
C THR A 72 12.39 -3.75 -18.90
N THR A 73 13.62 -3.41 -18.51
CA THR A 73 14.09 -2.03 -18.51
C THR A 73 14.43 -1.62 -19.94
N GLU A 74 13.71 -0.64 -20.49
CA GLU A 74 13.99 -0.11 -21.84
C GLU A 74 15.20 0.83 -21.87
N THR A 75 15.53 1.44 -20.73
CA THR A 75 16.67 2.35 -20.56
C THR A 75 17.53 1.93 -19.37
N PRO A 76 18.81 2.36 -19.32
CA PRO A 76 19.65 2.16 -18.14
C PRO A 76 18.95 2.65 -16.88
N THR A 77 18.70 1.75 -15.94
CA THR A 77 17.90 2.01 -14.73
C THR A 77 18.77 1.81 -13.51
N PHE A 78 18.79 2.82 -12.63
CA PHE A 78 19.49 2.76 -11.34
C PHE A 78 18.48 2.78 -10.20
N ILE A 79 18.63 1.87 -9.24
CA ILE A 79 17.81 1.81 -8.03
C ILE A 79 18.75 1.81 -6.84
N GLY A 80 18.72 2.89 -6.06
CA GLY A 80 19.54 3.02 -4.86
C GLY A 80 18.98 2.22 -3.68
N ALA A 81 19.86 1.66 -2.86
CA ALA A 81 19.52 1.01 -1.59
C ALA A 81 20.15 1.72 -0.39
N LYS A 82 21.48 1.68 -0.28
CA LYS A 82 22.21 2.28 0.84
C LYS A 82 22.79 3.62 0.44
N ARG A 83 22.83 4.55 1.40
CA ARG A 83 23.47 5.86 1.28
C ARG A 83 24.66 5.87 2.22
N GLY A 84 25.81 6.31 1.74
CA GLY A 84 26.98 6.58 2.60
C GLY A 84 26.83 7.90 3.36
N GLU A 85 27.88 8.27 4.08
CA GLU A 85 27.91 9.49 4.91
C GLU A 85 28.79 10.59 4.29
N ASP A 86 29.56 10.28 3.24
CA ASP A 86 30.46 11.22 2.59
C ASP A 86 29.71 12.30 1.77
N GLU A 87 30.40 13.39 1.41
CA GLU A 87 29.91 14.39 0.47
C GLU A 87 30.77 14.40 -0.82
N PRO A 88 30.17 14.17 -2.00
CA PRO A 88 28.76 13.87 -2.24
C PRO A 88 28.36 12.47 -1.76
N THR A 89 27.13 12.33 -1.25
CA THR A 89 26.61 11.07 -0.69
C THR A 89 26.64 9.95 -1.72
N PRO A 90 27.48 8.92 -1.53
CA PRO A 90 27.49 7.79 -2.43
C PRO A 90 26.21 6.97 -2.22
N VAL A 91 25.63 6.50 -3.32
CA VAL A 91 24.45 5.62 -3.29
C VAL A 91 24.81 4.30 -3.93
N GLU A 92 24.67 3.22 -3.16
CA GLU A 92 24.91 1.87 -3.66
C GLU A 92 23.66 1.34 -4.38
N PRO A 93 23.83 0.58 -5.48
CA PRO A 93 22.71 -0.06 -6.15
C PRO A 93 22.06 -1.12 -5.25
N ALA A 94 20.76 -1.31 -5.40
CA ALA A 94 20.04 -2.40 -4.78
C ALA A 94 20.44 -3.74 -5.42
N THR A 95 21.00 -4.65 -4.63
CA THR A 95 21.43 -5.97 -5.07
C THR A 95 20.72 -7.08 -4.30
N GLY A 96 20.46 -8.19 -4.99
CA GLY A 96 19.91 -9.42 -4.42
C GLY A 96 20.96 -10.25 -3.69
N PRO A 97 20.55 -11.36 -3.05
CA PRO A 97 21.48 -12.29 -2.38
C PRO A 97 22.54 -12.90 -3.29
N ASP A 98 22.29 -12.92 -4.60
CA ASP A 98 23.18 -13.39 -5.66
C ASP A 98 24.10 -12.27 -6.22
N GLY A 99 24.03 -11.07 -5.64
CA GLY A 99 24.78 -9.89 -6.06
C GLY A 99 24.24 -9.22 -7.33
N GLN A 100 23.15 -9.71 -7.93
CA GLN A 100 22.57 -9.12 -9.13
C GLN A 100 21.72 -7.89 -8.78
N PRO A 101 21.65 -6.87 -9.66
CA PRO A 101 20.74 -5.74 -9.47
C PRO A 101 19.29 -6.19 -9.35
N ILE A 102 18.56 -5.63 -8.38
CA ILE A 102 17.15 -5.94 -8.15
C ILE A 102 16.29 -4.68 -8.10
N ILE A 103 14.99 -4.87 -8.30
CA ILE A 103 13.96 -3.90 -7.94
C ILE A 103 13.37 -4.35 -6.60
N PRO A 104 13.65 -3.66 -5.48
CA PRO A 104 13.04 -3.97 -4.20
C PRO A 104 11.51 -3.88 -4.27
N GLY A 105 10.81 -4.81 -3.60
CA GLY A 105 9.34 -4.85 -3.63
C GLY A 105 8.67 -3.59 -3.07
N ASN A 106 9.30 -2.93 -2.09
CA ASN A 106 8.83 -1.65 -1.56
C ASN A 106 8.96 -0.51 -2.58
N SER A 107 10.03 -0.46 -3.37
CA SER A 107 10.19 0.51 -4.46
C SER A 107 9.13 0.29 -5.55
N LEU A 108 8.91 -0.96 -5.97
CA LEU A 108 7.87 -1.29 -6.96
C LEU A 108 6.47 -0.92 -6.46
N ARG A 109 6.17 -1.25 -5.20
CA ARG A 109 4.93 -0.86 -4.53
C ARG A 109 4.74 0.66 -4.51
N GLY A 110 5.80 1.42 -4.22
CA GLY A 110 5.76 2.88 -4.23
C GLY A 110 5.43 3.46 -5.61
N VAL A 111 6.07 2.95 -6.67
CA VAL A 111 5.84 3.38 -8.05
C VAL A 111 4.40 3.07 -8.49
N ILE A 112 3.94 1.84 -8.31
CA ILE A 112 2.56 1.45 -8.65
C ILE A 112 1.55 2.28 -7.86
N GLY A 113 1.84 2.52 -6.58
CA GLY A 113 1.05 3.38 -5.72
C GLY A 113 0.90 4.79 -6.29
N SER A 114 2.03 5.44 -6.61
CA SER A 114 2.05 6.79 -7.16
C SER A 114 1.33 6.91 -8.51
N ILE A 115 1.46 5.92 -9.39
CA ILE A 115 0.74 5.90 -10.68
C ILE A 115 -0.76 5.81 -10.45
N ALA A 116 -1.19 4.85 -9.61
CA ALA A 116 -2.60 4.66 -9.29
C ALA A 116 -3.21 5.90 -8.64
N GLU A 117 -2.52 6.53 -7.68
CA GLU A 117 -2.99 7.76 -7.02
C GLU A 117 -3.14 8.91 -8.01
N THR A 118 -2.16 9.08 -8.91
CA THR A 118 -2.17 10.12 -9.95
C THR A 118 -3.33 9.93 -10.92
N LEU A 119 -3.52 8.70 -11.42
CA LEU A 119 -4.57 8.39 -12.40
C LEU A 119 -5.98 8.45 -11.79
N SER A 120 -6.12 8.05 -10.53
CA SER A 120 -7.42 7.98 -9.85
C SER A 120 -7.82 9.30 -9.17
N GLN A 121 -6.90 10.28 -9.08
CA GLN A 121 -7.07 11.46 -8.23
C GLN A 121 -7.54 11.07 -6.82
N SER A 122 -6.95 10.00 -6.29
CA SER A 122 -7.33 9.39 -5.01
C SER A 122 -6.07 9.06 -4.23
N ALA A 123 -6.08 9.31 -2.93
CA ALA A 123 -5.03 8.78 -2.05
C ALA A 123 -5.41 7.35 -1.69
N MET A 124 -4.56 6.37 -2.01
CA MET A 124 -4.79 4.99 -1.56
C MET A 124 -4.30 4.84 -0.12
N ARG A 125 -5.03 5.42 0.84
CA ARG A 125 -4.67 5.39 2.25
C ARG A 125 -5.87 5.01 3.11
N VAL A 126 -5.61 4.15 4.10
CA VAL A 126 -6.43 4.09 5.31
C VAL A 126 -6.11 5.36 6.09
N LEU A 127 -7.05 6.31 6.10
CA LEU A 127 -6.94 7.52 6.91
C LEU A 127 -7.64 7.24 8.24
N GLU A 128 -6.90 7.41 9.33
CA GLU A 128 -7.53 7.57 10.65
C GLU A 128 -8.41 8.84 10.61
N PRO A 129 -9.54 8.86 11.32
CA PRO A 129 -10.41 10.04 11.42
C PRO A 129 -9.78 11.10 12.33
N ARG A 130 -8.56 11.54 12.01
CA ARG A 130 -7.87 12.63 12.68
C ARG A 130 -7.51 13.70 11.67
N THR A 131 -7.66 14.95 12.08
CA THR A 131 -7.19 16.10 11.30
C THR A 131 -5.67 16.04 11.21
N LEU A 132 -5.15 15.77 10.02
CA LEU A 132 -3.73 15.91 9.72
C LEU A 132 -3.49 17.38 9.38
N SER A 133 -2.49 18.01 10.00
CA SER A 133 -2.18 19.40 9.70
C SER A 133 -1.70 19.52 8.25
N VAL A 134 -2.23 20.51 7.54
CA VAL A 134 -1.65 20.95 6.26
C VAL A 134 -0.57 21.96 6.57
N ARG A 135 0.58 21.86 5.91
CA ARG A 135 1.56 22.96 5.92
C ARG A 135 0.95 24.10 5.11
N ALA A 136 0.83 25.26 5.73
CA ALA A 136 0.53 26.53 5.05
C ALA A 136 1.75 26.99 4.23
#